data_AF-A0A1B6HH15-F1
#
_entry.id   AF-A0A1B6HH15-F1
#
_cell.length_a   1.000
_cell.length_b   1.000
_cell.length_c   1.000
_cell.angle_alpha   90.00
_cell.angle_beta   90.00
_cell.angle_gamma   90.00
#
_symmetry.space_group_name_H-M   'P 1'
#
loop_
_entity.id
_entity.type
_entity.pdbx_description
1 polymer ?
#
loop_
_entity_poly.entity_id
_entity_poly.type
_entity_poly.pdbx_seq_one_letter_code
_entity_poly.pdbx_strand_id
1 'polypeptide(L)'
;LGVFTNTVNVSPHQIVDDLSVTVNIEEPTAITHLQVEELHIPGTGVPRNEKPRKLAKIKDLSECKKEVTWAPTSEQQREYGPHGFRGQLVFKYEVYREKTATQFVSVDDYFSIHFAPENLVELKKHIVFVLDFSSSMAKRKMGQLKVAMRTILSDLKPKDYFSLVIFHTHVKVWTPKGGLHLSGQMNECSSLECVIEASPDNITLARNFIQSHSETGNTNIIGGLKTGLQLVHLSLNLQKRDEINPPQPIMVFLTDGKPGVEETNPDKIIKTIISLNTHKCSIYSLGFGKDADMRFLRKLSLSNDGFAKPIYEAEDASAQLNDFYQSVAKPLLSDVKFNFSSDVVDISNNTKTAFPMFAKGSEIEVCGKLKINNINKLDIIGNVTGYGNAGVVKYPIIYNAEGKTQLYRSFKEAPEGLVEKIWAHQSIHQLLDEAETHDGKEKTEALEEATKIAEKYSLVTPVTSAYVMKPNQEHVIVDAVPVKAGDLSYSDSNGNIVGQPSLSVNNPYGDINSERATKSYEFNFDCTFIYSSVAFVITTILVSVHDNNWLEL
;
A
#
# COMPACT_ATOMS: atom_id res chain seq x y z
N LEU A 1 2.93 11.55 -6.55
CA LEU A 1 3.06 10.16 -7.09
C LEU A 1 4.48 10.07 -7.64
N GLY A 2 5.30 9.19 -7.07
CA GLY A 2 6.75 9.44 -6.92
C GLY A 2 7.10 10.18 -5.62
N VAL A 3 6.11 10.33 -4.72
CA VAL A 3 6.25 10.94 -3.40
C VAL A 3 6.26 9.80 -2.39
N PHE A 4 7.33 9.70 -1.63
CA PHE A 4 7.45 8.81 -0.49
C PHE A 4 6.89 9.51 0.74
N THR A 5 6.15 8.75 1.56
CA THR A 5 5.53 9.27 2.78
C THR A 5 5.94 8.41 3.96
N ASN A 6 6.57 9.05 4.96
CA ASN A 6 6.89 8.43 6.24
C ASN A 6 6.12 9.15 7.35
N THR A 7 5.58 8.41 8.31
CA THR A 7 4.76 8.96 9.40
C THR A 7 5.29 8.51 10.75
N VAL A 8 5.55 9.49 11.63
CA VAL A 8 5.93 9.27 13.02
C VAL A 8 4.79 9.76 13.92
N ASN A 9 4.20 8.87 14.71
CA ASN A 9 3.25 9.24 15.74
C ASN A 9 3.99 9.62 17.02
N VAL A 10 3.66 10.79 17.55
CA VAL A 10 4.23 11.33 18.78
C VAL A 10 3.09 11.54 19.78
N SER A 11 3.11 10.78 20.88
CA SER A 11 2.11 10.88 21.94
C SER A 11 2.73 10.60 23.32
N PRO A 12 3.57 11.50 23.86
CA PRO A 12 4.20 11.36 25.17
C PRO A 12 3.20 11.34 26.34
N HIS A 13 1.98 11.88 26.19
CA HIS A 13 0.95 12.04 27.23
C HIS A 13 1.35 12.96 28.41
N GLN A 14 2.51 13.61 28.32
CA GLN A 14 3.01 14.60 29.25
C GLN A 14 3.94 15.57 28.52
N ILE A 15 4.22 16.71 29.16
CA ILE A 15 5.28 17.61 28.70
C ILE A 15 6.62 16.97 29.04
N VAL A 16 7.54 16.96 28.07
CA VAL A 16 8.87 16.37 28.17
C VAL A 16 9.90 17.48 28.05
N ASP A 17 10.95 17.49 28.87
CA ASP A 17 11.97 18.55 28.84
C ASP A 17 12.80 18.54 27.54
N ASP A 18 13.18 17.35 27.09
CA ASP A 18 13.89 17.13 25.83
C ASP A 18 13.09 16.15 24.97
N LEU A 19 12.19 16.69 24.16
CA LEU A 19 11.49 15.94 23.11
C LEU A 19 12.13 16.29 21.78
N SER A 20 12.67 15.30 21.09
CA SER A 20 13.14 15.48 19.72
C SER A 20 12.83 14.26 18.85
N VAL A 21 12.52 14.55 17.58
CA VAL A 21 12.42 13.59 16.50
C VAL A 21 13.40 14.03 15.42
N THR A 22 14.43 13.23 15.19
CA THR A 22 15.39 13.45 14.11
C THR A 22 15.23 12.37 13.06
N VAL A 23 14.99 12.78 11.82
CA VAL A 23 14.81 11.90 10.66
C VAL A 23 15.91 12.19 9.66
N ASN A 24 16.80 11.22 9.49
CA ASN A 24 17.79 11.24 8.42
C ASN A 24 17.22 10.56 7.19
N ILE A 25 17.25 11.23 6.04
CA ILE A 25 16.82 10.70 4.75
C ILE A 25 18.04 10.68 3.85
N GLU A 26 18.45 9.49 3.43
CA GLU A 26 19.53 9.30 2.47
C GLU A 26 19.03 8.44 1.32
N GLU A 27 19.24 8.90 0.09
CA GLU A 27 18.79 8.26 -1.14
C GLU A 27 19.95 8.14 -2.14
N PRO A 28 19.97 7.12 -3.01
CA PRO A 28 20.97 7.02 -4.07
C PRO A 28 20.92 8.21 -5.05
N THR A 29 19.74 8.80 -5.26
CA THR A 29 19.49 9.92 -6.16
C THR A 29 19.17 11.21 -5.40
N ALA A 30 19.17 12.36 -6.09
CA ALA A 30 18.95 13.65 -5.44
C ALA A 30 17.52 13.76 -4.91
N ILE A 31 17.34 14.24 -3.69
CA ILE A 31 16.02 14.51 -3.11
C ILE A 31 15.53 15.87 -3.63
N THR A 32 14.56 15.86 -4.53
CA THR A 32 14.08 17.05 -5.27
C THR A 32 13.10 17.89 -4.46
N HIS A 33 12.31 17.24 -3.60
CA HIS A 33 11.34 17.90 -2.73
C HIS A 33 11.28 17.19 -1.37
N LEU A 34 11.12 17.96 -0.29
CA LEU A 34 10.86 17.45 1.05
C LEU A 34 9.94 18.42 1.78
N GLN A 35 8.83 17.89 2.27
CA GLN A 35 7.83 18.59 3.06
C GLN A 35 7.57 17.83 4.36
N VAL A 36 7.42 18.57 5.45
CA VAL A 36 7.01 18.04 6.75
C VAL A 36 5.67 18.65 7.11
N GLU A 37 4.70 17.79 7.44
CA GLU A 37 3.38 18.18 7.95
C GLU A 37 3.29 17.78 9.42
N GLU A 38 3.04 18.77 10.28
CA GLU A 38 2.85 18.60 11.72
C GLU A 38 1.35 18.53 12.01
N LEU A 39 0.82 17.32 12.11
CA LEU A 39 -0.61 17.06 12.30
C LEU A 39 -0.89 16.83 13.78
N HIS A 40 -1.50 17.81 14.45
CA HIS A 40 -1.85 17.71 15.87
C HIS A 40 -3.30 17.29 16.08
N ILE A 41 -3.56 16.47 17.10
CA ILE A 41 -4.90 16.20 17.65
C ILE A 41 -5.20 17.28 18.71
N PRO A 42 -6.11 18.23 18.45
CA PRO A 42 -6.44 19.27 19.42
C PRO A 42 -6.89 18.66 20.75
N GLY A 43 -6.29 19.10 21.86
CA GLY A 43 -6.80 18.80 23.18
C GLY A 43 -8.17 19.42 23.41
N THR A 44 -8.92 18.90 24.39
CA THR A 44 -10.13 19.57 24.91
C THR A 44 -9.73 20.93 25.49
N GLY A 45 -9.85 22.00 24.70
CA GLY A 45 -9.62 23.38 25.16
C GLY A 45 -8.80 24.30 24.24
N VAL A 46 -8.20 23.81 23.14
CA VAL A 46 -7.42 24.68 22.23
C VAL A 46 -8.27 25.08 21.01
N PRO A 47 -8.41 26.39 20.69
CA PRO A 47 -9.12 26.85 19.51
C PRO A 47 -8.50 26.35 18.21
N ARG A 48 -9.35 25.86 17.30
CA ARG A 48 -9.00 25.25 16.01
C ARG A 48 -8.33 26.16 14.96
N ASN A 49 -8.14 27.44 15.28
CA ASN A 49 -7.86 28.50 14.31
C ASN A 49 -6.40 28.98 14.28
N GLU A 50 -5.49 28.32 14.98
CA GLU A 50 -4.08 28.68 14.90
C GLU A 50 -3.43 28.04 13.67
N LYS A 51 -2.76 28.86 12.86
CA LYS A 51 -1.94 28.38 11.74
C LYS A 51 -0.96 27.33 12.30
N PRO A 52 -0.77 26.18 11.64
CA PRO A 52 0.18 25.19 12.09
C PRO A 52 1.57 25.83 12.18
N ARG A 53 2.15 25.84 13.38
CA ARG A 53 3.54 26.27 13.57
C ARG A 53 4.43 25.21 12.94
N LYS A 54 5.31 25.62 12.04
CA LYS A 54 6.33 24.76 11.45
C LYS A 54 7.56 24.77 12.36
N LEU A 55 7.61 23.86 13.31
CA LEU A 55 8.73 23.67 14.24
C LEU A 55 9.83 22.80 13.63
N ALA A 56 9.49 21.92 12.68
CA ALA A 56 10.43 21.06 11.99
C ALA A 56 11.46 21.89 11.18
N LYS A 57 12.74 21.65 11.44
CA LYS A 57 13.87 22.26 10.73
C LYS A 57 14.45 21.24 9.77
N ILE A 58 14.58 21.61 8.49
CA ILE A 58 15.21 20.80 7.46
C ILE A 58 16.62 21.32 7.21
N LYS A 59 17.60 20.42 7.26
CA LYS A 59 19.01 20.69 6.98
C LYS A 59 19.44 19.86 5.77
N ASP A 60 19.87 20.55 4.72
CA ASP A 60 20.42 19.93 3.52
C ASP A 60 21.89 19.56 3.77
N LEU A 61 22.18 18.26 3.91
CA LEU A 61 23.55 17.75 4.10
C LEU A 61 24.23 17.54 2.74
N SER A 62 23.48 17.06 1.75
CA SER A 62 23.88 16.97 0.34
C SER A 62 22.65 16.87 -0.57
N GLU A 63 22.83 16.85 -1.89
CA GLU A 63 21.71 16.59 -2.82
C GLU A 63 20.96 15.29 -2.51
N CYS A 64 21.65 14.28 -1.98
CA CYS A 64 21.14 12.93 -1.70
C CYS A 64 20.82 12.70 -0.22
N LYS A 65 21.09 13.68 0.66
CA LYS A 65 20.98 13.49 2.10
C LYS A 65 20.39 14.72 2.79
N LYS A 66 19.29 14.52 3.52
CA LYS A 66 18.60 15.55 4.29
C LYS A 66 18.40 15.08 5.72
N GLU A 67 18.54 15.99 6.66
CA GLU A 67 18.26 15.77 8.08
C GLU A 67 17.08 16.65 8.47
N VAL A 68 16.07 16.08 9.10
CA VAL A 68 14.93 16.82 9.65
C VAL A 68 14.94 16.69 11.16
N THR A 69 14.94 17.81 11.87
CA THR A 69 14.87 17.84 13.32
C THR A 69 13.62 18.59 13.75
N TRP A 70 12.75 17.90 14.49
CA TRP A 70 11.62 18.49 15.20
C TRP A 70 11.88 18.35 16.69
N ALA A 71 12.10 19.47 17.39
CA ALA A 71 12.48 19.48 18.80
C ALA A 71 11.76 20.62 19.54
N PRO A 72 10.48 20.42 19.93
CA PRO A 72 9.71 21.44 20.62
C PRO A 72 10.17 21.61 22.07
N THR A 73 10.36 22.86 22.51
CA THR A 73 10.65 23.16 23.93
C THR A 73 9.45 22.83 24.82
N SER A 74 9.66 22.66 26.13
CA SER A 74 8.55 22.45 27.09
C SER A 74 7.50 23.57 27.03
N GLU A 75 7.91 24.80 26.72
CA GLU A 75 7.00 25.93 26.50
C GLU A 75 6.15 25.75 25.23
N GLN A 76 6.75 25.36 24.11
CA GLN A 76 6.04 25.07 22.86
C GLN A 76 5.11 23.86 23.02
N GLN A 77 5.49 22.87 23.83
CA GLN A 77 4.63 21.73 24.14
C GLN A 77 3.38 22.15 24.93
N ARG A 78 3.51 23.08 25.89
CA ARG A 78 2.36 23.59 26.68
C ARG A 78 1.31 24.29 25.82
N GLU A 79 1.68 24.86 24.68
CA GLU A 79 0.75 25.49 23.75
C GLU A 79 -0.24 24.48 23.13
N TYR A 80 0.15 23.21 23.00
CA TYR A 80 -0.73 22.13 22.53
C TYR A 80 -1.69 21.61 23.62
N GLY A 81 -1.46 21.97 24.88
CA GLY A 81 -2.28 21.61 26.02
C GLY A 81 -1.48 21.06 27.22
N PRO A 82 -2.18 20.66 28.29
CA PRO A 82 -1.54 20.23 29.54
C PRO A 82 -0.70 18.94 29.40
N HIS A 83 -0.94 18.15 28.36
CA HIS A 83 -0.26 16.87 28.10
C HIS A 83 0.77 16.95 26.97
N GLY A 84 1.13 18.17 26.51
CA GLY A 84 2.08 18.36 25.42
C GLY A 84 1.51 18.04 24.03
N PHE A 85 2.41 17.81 23.07
CA PHE A 85 2.05 17.48 21.69
C PHE A 85 1.46 16.05 21.60
N ARG A 86 0.35 15.91 20.87
CA ARG A 86 -0.18 14.61 20.45
C ARG A 86 -0.51 14.68 18.97
N GLY A 87 0.06 13.82 18.15
CA GLY A 87 -0.13 13.92 16.71
C GLY A 87 0.85 13.12 15.86
N GLN A 88 0.95 13.50 14.60
CA GLN A 88 1.83 12.91 13.60
C GLN A 88 2.78 13.94 13.02
N LEU A 89 3.98 13.48 12.73
CA LEU A 89 4.91 14.13 11.82
C LEU A 89 4.91 13.32 10.53
N VAL A 90 4.42 13.94 9.44
CA VAL A 90 4.33 13.30 8.13
C VAL A 90 5.39 13.90 7.21
N PHE A 91 6.35 13.09 6.79
CA PHE A 91 7.46 13.45 5.94
C PHE A 91 7.16 12.99 4.52
N LYS A 92 6.96 13.94 3.60
CA LYS A 92 6.70 13.67 2.18
C LYS A 92 7.90 14.13 1.37
N TYR A 93 8.50 13.25 0.59
CA TYR A 93 9.65 13.63 -0.25
C TYR A 93 9.61 12.96 -1.62
N GLU A 94 10.29 13.59 -2.57
CA GLU A 94 10.45 13.08 -3.94
C GLU A 94 11.93 12.93 -4.24
N VAL A 95 12.26 11.94 -5.06
CA VAL A 95 13.61 11.70 -5.55
C VAL A 95 13.69 11.98 -7.04
N TYR A 96 14.85 12.43 -7.47
CA TYR A 96 15.15 12.61 -8.88
C TYR A 96 15.19 11.24 -9.55
N ARG A 97 14.27 11.01 -10.49
CA ARG A 97 14.26 9.81 -11.31
C ARG A 97 15.07 10.08 -12.57
N GLU A 98 16.11 9.29 -12.76
CA GLU A 98 16.85 9.31 -14.02
C GLU A 98 15.95 8.90 -15.19
N LYS A 99 16.33 9.26 -16.42
CA LYS A 99 15.57 8.89 -17.64
C LYS A 99 15.57 7.38 -17.92
N THR A 100 16.26 6.58 -17.11
CA THR A 100 16.31 5.12 -17.20
C THR A 100 15.07 4.52 -16.55
N ALA A 101 14.56 3.43 -17.12
CA ALA A 101 13.38 2.75 -16.58
C ALA A 101 13.66 1.99 -15.28
N THR A 102 14.92 1.65 -15.02
CA THR A 102 15.39 0.82 -13.90
C THR A 102 16.45 1.57 -13.12
N GLN A 103 16.29 1.64 -11.81
CA GLN A 103 17.33 2.03 -10.85
C GLN A 103 17.83 0.76 -10.17
N PHE A 104 19.14 0.53 -10.19
CA PHE A 104 19.77 -0.66 -9.63
C PHE A 104 20.69 -0.23 -8.48
N VAL A 105 20.56 -0.88 -7.33
CA VAL A 105 21.48 -0.72 -6.21
C VAL A 105 21.93 -2.09 -5.73
N SER A 106 23.22 -2.23 -5.48
CA SER A 106 23.80 -3.42 -4.87
C SER A 106 24.73 -3.04 -3.74
N VAL A 107 24.69 -3.82 -2.66
CA VAL A 107 25.66 -3.81 -1.57
C VAL A 107 26.02 -5.28 -1.33
N ASP A 108 27.32 -5.56 -1.29
CA ASP A 108 27.87 -6.93 -1.25
C ASP A 108 27.34 -7.80 -2.41
N ASP A 109 26.75 -8.96 -2.11
CA ASP A 109 26.15 -9.85 -3.10
C ASP A 109 24.63 -9.69 -3.23
N TYR A 110 24.01 -8.70 -2.58
CA TYR A 110 22.56 -8.45 -2.69
C TYR A 110 22.28 -7.24 -3.59
N PHE A 111 21.15 -7.31 -4.32
CA PHE A 111 20.67 -6.21 -5.14
C PHE A 111 19.19 -5.92 -4.90
N SER A 112 18.80 -4.66 -5.14
CA SER A 112 17.40 -4.26 -5.32
C SER A 112 17.27 -3.39 -6.59
N ILE A 113 16.22 -3.66 -7.36
CA ILE A 113 15.88 -2.97 -8.61
C ILE A 113 14.53 -2.28 -8.43
N HIS A 114 14.53 -0.96 -8.65
CA HIS A 114 13.32 -0.16 -8.68
C HIS A 114 12.98 0.15 -10.13
N PHE A 115 11.83 -0.32 -10.59
CA PHE A 115 11.35 -0.15 -11.95
C PHE A 115 10.15 0.79 -11.97
N ALA A 116 10.34 1.96 -12.59
CA ALA A 116 9.31 2.96 -12.75
C ALA A 116 9.54 3.82 -14.00
N PRO A 117 9.37 3.26 -15.21
CA PRO A 117 9.58 3.99 -16.45
C PRO A 117 8.64 5.20 -16.57
N GLU A 118 9.22 6.34 -16.95
CA GLU A 118 8.47 7.55 -17.25
C GLU A 118 8.08 7.65 -18.73
N ASN A 119 7.17 8.57 -19.05
CA ASN A 119 6.78 8.94 -20.42
C ASN A 119 6.12 7.82 -21.26
N LEU A 120 5.55 6.81 -20.60
CA LEU A 120 4.73 5.81 -21.26
C LEU A 120 3.30 6.31 -21.52
N VAL A 121 2.73 5.87 -22.64
CA VAL A 121 1.33 6.13 -22.98
C VAL A 121 0.46 5.12 -22.24
N GLU A 122 -0.57 5.62 -21.55
CA GLU A 122 -1.53 4.78 -20.83
C GLU A 122 -2.24 3.79 -21.76
N LEU A 123 -2.29 2.54 -21.32
CA LEU A 123 -3.03 1.47 -21.96
C LEU A 123 -4.53 1.68 -21.77
N LYS A 124 -5.32 1.24 -22.76
CA LYS A 124 -6.77 1.11 -22.56
C LYS A 124 -7.01 0.07 -21.45
N LYS A 125 -8.09 0.26 -20.71
CA LYS A 125 -8.53 -0.68 -19.67
C LYS A 125 -10.00 -1.01 -19.81
N HIS A 126 -10.38 -2.20 -19.36
CA HIS A 126 -11.76 -2.54 -19.04
C HIS A 126 -11.87 -2.68 -17.53
N ILE A 127 -12.52 -1.73 -16.89
CA ILE A 127 -12.71 -1.74 -15.44
C ILE A 127 -14.14 -2.17 -15.07
N VAL A 128 -14.25 -3.24 -14.30
CA VAL A 128 -15.52 -3.76 -13.80
C VAL A 128 -15.66 -3.36 -12.33
N PHE A 129 -16.64 -2.51 -12.04
CA PHE A 129 -16.98 -2.15 -10.66
C PHE A 129 -18.04 -3.11 -10.14
N VAL A 130 -17.68 -3.89 -9.12
CA VAL A 130 -18.59 -4.82 -8.43
C VAL A 130 -18.89 -4.22 -7.06
N LEU A 131 -20.07 -3.60 -6.95
CA LEU A 131 -20.42 -2.70 -5.85
C LEU A 131 -21.52 -3.29 -4.98
N ASP A 132 -21.25 -3.34 -3.67
CA ASP A 132 -22.21 -3.76 -2.66
C ASP A 132 -23.29 -2.70 -2.43
N PHE A 133 -24.54 -3.10 -2.62
CA PHE A 133 -25.73 -2.30 -2.31
C PHE A 133 -26.61 -3.01 -1.26
N SER A 134 -26.04 -3.92 -0.48
CA SER A 134 -26.72 -4.54 0.65
C SER A 134 -27.19 -3.50 1.68
N SER A 135 -28.10 -3.92 2.55
CA SER A 135 -28.73 -3.00 3.50
C SER A 135 -27.75 -2.43 4.53
N SER A 136 -26.61 -3.08 4.78
CA SER A 136 -25.54 -2.57 5.66
C SER A 136 -24.83 -1.34 5.09
N MET A 137 -24.83 -1.18 3.77
CA MET A 137 -24.22 -0.04 3.09
C MET A 137 -25.04 1.25 3.22
N ALA A 138 -26.26 1.19 3.76
CA ALA A 138 -27.17 2.32 3.82
C ALA A 138 -26.58 3.57 4.51
N LYS A 139 -27.21 4.73 4.27
CA LYS A 139 -26.85 6.03 4.85
C LYS A 139 -25.44 6.49 4.43
N ARG A 140 -24.49 6.58 5.38
CA ARG A 140 -23.19 7.25 5.21
C ARG A 140 -22.31 6.53 4.18
N LYS A 141 -22.17 5.20 4.28
CA LYS A 141 -21.35 4.40 3.37
C LYS A 141 -21.82 4.52 1.92
N MET A 142 -23.12 4.37 1.67
CA MET A 142 -23.72 4.55 0.34
C MET A 142 -23.55 6.00 -0.15
N GLY A 143 -23.72 7.00 0.72
CA GLY A 143 -23.48 8.40 0.37
C GLY A 143 -22.04 8.62 -0.11
N GLN A 144 -21.06 8.11 0.63
CA GLN A 144 -19.63 8.21 0.30
C GLN A 144 -19.28 7.42 -0.97
N LEU A 145 -19.83 6.23 -1.15
CA LEU A 145 -19.68 5.44 -2.38
C LEU A 145 -20.21 6.21 -3.60
N LYS A 146 -21.39 6.80 -3.50
CA LYS A 146 -21.99 7.60 -4.59
C LYS A 146 -21.14 8.84 -4.91
N VAL A 147 -20.55 9.49 -3.91
CA VAL A 147 -19.64 10.62 -4.12
C VAL A 147 -18.36 10.16 -4.83
N ALA A 148 -17.73 9.08 -4.36
CA ALA A 148 -16.52 8.54 -4.98
C ALA A 148 -16.76 8.09 -6.42
N MET A 149 -17.81 7.31 -6.67
CA MET A 149 -18.13 6.82 -8.02
C MET A 149 -18.41 7.95 -9.01
N ARG A 150 -18.93 9.09 -8.55
CA ARG A 150 -19.09 10.28 -9.41
C ARG A 150 -17.74 10.78 -9.93
N THR A 151 -16.74 10.85 -9.06
CA THR A 151 -15.38 11.28 -9.40
C THR A 151 -14.67 10.23 -10.24
N ILE A 152 -14.71 8.96 -9.82
CA ILE A 152 -14.08 7.83 -10.51
C ILE A 152 -14.56 7.68 -11.95
N LEU A 153 -15.88 7.69 -12.17
CA LEU A 153 -16.45 7.58 -13.52
C LEU A 153 -16.05 8.76 -14.41
N SER A 154 -15.83 9.94 -13.83
CA SER A 154 -15.42 11.14 -14.57
C SER A 154 -13.95 11.14 -14.97
N ASP A 155 -13.10 10.33 -14.32
CA ASP A 155 -11.67 10.19 -14.65
C ASP A 155 -11.40 9.12 -15.73
N LEU A 156 -12.42 8.33 -16.10
CA LEU A 156 -12.31 7.36 -17.19
C LEU A 156 -12.08 8.08 -18.52
N LYS A 157 -11.17 7.55 -19.35
CA LYS A 157 -10.88 8.10 -20.66
C LYS A 157 -11.88 7.61 -21.69
N PRO A 158 -12.19 8.38 -22.75
CA PRO A 158 -13.14 7.96 -23.78
C PRO A 158 -12.86 6.60 -24.43
N LYS A 159 -11.59 6.16 -24.48
CA LYS A 159 -11.17 4.88 -25.05
C LYS A 159 -11.16 3.72 -24.05
N ASP A 160 -11.47 3.99 -22.78
CA ASP A 160 -11.64 2.96 -21.77
C ASP A 160 -13.01 2.30 -21.90
N TYR A 161 -13.10 1.07 -21.37
CA TYR A 161 -14.36 0.39 -21.17
C TYR A 161 -14.63 0.26 -19.68
N PHE A 162 -15.90 0.26 -19.32
CA PHE A 162 -16.33 -0.02 -17.96
C PHE A 162 -17.60 -0.87 -17.93
N SER A 163 -17.80 -1.55 -16.81
CA SER A 163 -19.06 -2.23 -16.50
C SER A 163 -19.41 -1.99 -15.03
N LEU A 164 -20.71 -1.85 -14.75
CA LEU A 164 -21.21 -1.67 -13.39
C LEU A 164 -22.05 -2.89 -12.99
N VAL A 165 -21.57 -3.61 -11.98
CA VAL A 165 -22.27 -4.71 -11.34
C VAL A 165 -22.69 -4.24 -9.96
N ILE A 166 -23.98 -4.24 -9.70
CA ILE A 166 -24.54 -4.00 -8.37
C ILE A 166 -24.99 -5.33 -7.80
N PHE A 167 -24.59 -5.62 -6.57
CA PHE A 167 -25.06 -6.82 -5.88
C PHE A 167 -25.66 -6.49 -4.52
N HIS A 168 -26.75 -7.20 -4.25
CA HIS A 168 -27.38 -7.34 -2.94
C HIS A 168 -27.89 -8.79 -2.88
N THR A 169 -29.15 -9.04 -2.50
CA THR A 169 -29.79 -10.37 -2.66
C THR A 169 -29.70 -10.87 -4.11
N HIS A 170 -29.87 -9.95 -5.07
CA HIS A 170 -29.74 -10.22 -6.49
C HIS A 170 -28.50 -9.52 -7.03
N VAL A 171 -27.99 -10.05 -8.14
CA VAL A 171 -26.87 -9.45 -8.88
C VAL A 171 -27.42 -8.87 -10.17
N LYS A 172 -27.11 -7.60 -10.40
CA LYS A 172 -27.63 -6.82 -11.51
C LYS A 172 -26.49 -6.13 -12.25
N VAL A 173 -26.55 -6.18 -13.58
CA VAL A 173 -25.62 -5.47 -14.46
C VAL A 173 -26.34 -4.27 -15.06
N TRP A 174 -25.74 -3.09 -14.93
CA TRP A 174 -26.29 -1.88 -15.52
C TRP A 174 -25.95 -1.77 -17.01
N THR A 175 -26.92 -1.31 -17.82
CA THR A 175 -26.73 -0.99 -19.24
C THR A 175 -27.30 0.41 -19.55
N PRO A 176 -26.72 1.14 -20.52
CA PRO A 176 -27.19 2.48 -20.88
C PRO A 176 -28.58 2.49 -21.52
N LYS A 177 -28.98 1.39 -22.18
CA LYS A 177 -30.21 1.27 -22.98
C LYS A 177 -31.38 0.59 -22.26
N GLY A 178 -31.12 -0.24 -21.25
CA GLY A 178 -32.11 -1.15 -20.66
C GLY A 178 -32.22 -1.15 -19.14
N GLY A 179 -31.43 -0.34 -18.42
CA GLY A 179 -31.46 -0.30 -16.97
C GLY A 179 -30.68 -1.45 -16.33
N LEU A 180 -31.31 -2.30 -15.53
CA LEU A 180 -30.65 -3.38 -14.78
C LEU A 180 -31.06 -4.76 -15.31
N HIS A 181 -30.09 -5.55 -15.77
CA HIS A 181 -30.28 -6.94 -16.16
C HIS A 181 -29.90 -7.87 -15.01
N LEU A 182 -30.74 -8.85 -14.68
CA LEU A 182 -30.40 -9.88 -13.70
C LEU A 182 -29.27 -10.77 -14.24
N SER A 183 -28.31 -11.14 -13.39
CA SER A 183 -27.16 -11.98 -13.81
C SER A 183 -27.60 -13.30 -14.46
N GLY A 184 -28.66 -13.93 -13.96
CA GLY A 184 -29.25 -15.15 -14.54
C GLY A 184 -29.84 -14.99 -15.94
N GLN A 185 -30.00 -13.75 -16.42
CA GLN A 185 -30.47 -13.40 -17.76
C GLN A 185 -29.33 -12.86 -18.65
N MET A 186 -28.06 -13.02 -18.25
CA MET A 186 -26.91 -12.56 -19.06
C MET A 186 -26.81 -13.23 -20.43
N ASN A 187 -27.45 -14.39 -20.65
CA ASN A 187 -27.56 -14.98 -21.99
C ASN A 187 -28.35 -14.09 -22.98
N GLU A 188 -29.13 -13.13 -22.48
CA GLU A 188 -29.88 -12.14 -23.25
C GLU A 188 -29.18 -10.76 -23.31
N CYS A 189 -28.17 -10.49 -22.46
CA CYS A 189 -27.35 -9.28 -22.60
C CYS A 189 -26.30 -9.53 -23.68
N SER A 190 -26.39 -8.81 -24.79
CA SER A 190 -25.29 -8.84 -25.76
C SER A 190 -24.04 -8.21 -25.13
N SER A 191 -22.85 -8.75 -25.46
CA SER A 191 -21.58 -8.22 -24.95
C SER A 191 -21.40 -6.71 -25.21
N LEU A 192 -22.03 -6.18 -26.27
CA LEU A 192 -22.05 -4.76 -26.64
C LEU A 192 -22.91 -3.87 -25.73
N GLU A 193 -23.81 -4.44 -24.92
CA GLU A 193 -24.67 -3.68 -24.02
C GLU A 193 -24.09 -3.60 -22.60
N CYS A 194 -23.39 -4.65 -22.18
CA CYS A 194 -22.84 -4.81 -20.84
C CYS A 194 -21.35 -4.39 -20.73
N VAL A 195 -20.62 -4.27 -21.85
CA VAL A 195 -19.25 -3.71 -21.91
C VAL A 195 -19.31 -2.32 -22.55
N ILE A 196 -19.13 -1.28 -21.74
CA ILE A 196 -19.57 0.07 -22.09
C ILE A 196 -18.36 0.96 -22.35
N GLU A 197 -18.28 1.58 -23.52
CA GLU A 197 -17.28 2.62 -23.80
C GLU A 197 -17.52 3.83 -22.90
N ALA A 198 -16.46 4.38 -22.31
CA ALA A 198 -16.50 5.54 -21.42
C ALA A 198 -16.71 6.87 -22.16
N SER A 199 -17.67 6.92 -23.08
CA SER A 199 -18.10 8.15 -23.74
C SER A 199 -18.74 9.13 -22.73
N PRO A 200 -18.68 10.45 -22.95
CA PRO A 200 -19.28 11.43 -22.05
C PRO A 200 -20.77 11.19 -21.74
N ASP A 201 -21.52 10.68 -22.72
CA ASP A 201 -22.93 10.33 -22.58
C ASP A 201 -23.12 9.10 -21.67
N ASN A 202 -22.36 8.03 -21.92
CA ASN A 202 -22.41 6.82 -21.10
C ASN A 202 -21.97 7.09 -19.66
N ILE A 203 -20.94 7.92 -19.45
CA ILE A 203 -20.51 8.36 -18.12
C ILE A 203 -21.63 9.15 -17.43
N THR A 204 -22.32 10.02 -18.15
CA THR A 204 -23.44 10.78 -17.56
C THR A 204 -24.60 9.88 -17.17
N LEU A 205 -24.97 8.92 -18.02
CA LEU A 205 -26.00 7.92 -17.71
C LEU A 205 -25.60 7.04 -16.51
N ALA A 206 -24.36 6.57 -16.46
CA ALA A 206 -23.82 5.77 -15.37
C ALA A 206 -23.85 6.51 -14.02
N ARG A 207 -23.43 7.79 -14.02
CA ARG A 207 -23.48 8.63 -12.82
C ARG A 207 -24.93 8.81 -12.34
N ASN A 208 -25.85 9.15 -13.24
CA ASN A 208 -27.25 9.33 -12.89
C ASN A 208 -27.83 8.05 -12.26
N PHE A 209 -27.53 6.90 -12.86
CA PHE A 209 -27.92 5.60 -12.33
C PHE A 209 -27.40 5.35 -10.91
N ILE A 210 -26.10 5.50 -10.67
CA ILE A 210 -25.51 5.30 -9.33
C ILE A 210 -26.11 6.27 -8.31
N GLN A 211 -26.38 7.53 -8.69
CA GLN A 211 -26.98 8.50 -7.78
C GLN A 211 -28.42 8.14 -7.41
N SER A 212 -29.24 7.71 -8.36
CA SER A 212 -30.65 7.42 -8.13
C SER A 212 -30.91 6.02 -7.56
N HIS A 213 -30.01 5.05 -7.78
CA HIS A 213 -30.25 3.68 -7.35
C HIS A 213 -30.22 3.54 -5.82
N SER A 214 -31.18 2.80 -5.27
CA SER A 214 -31.39 2.65 -3.83
C SER A 214 -31.95 1.28 -3.45
N GLU A 215 -32.01 0.32 -4.37
CA GLU A 215 -32.44 -1.02 -4.02
C GLU A 215 -31.41 -1.67 -3.12
N THR A 216 -31.88 -2.34 -2.07
CA THR A 216 -31.03 -3.03 -1.11
C THR A 216 -31.52 -4.44 -0.83
N GLY A 217 -30.69 -5.23 -0.14
CA GLY A 217 -31.02 -6.59 0.25
C GLY A 217 -29.93 -7.22 1.10
N ASN A 218 -29.83 -8.54 1.05
CA ASN A 218 -28.73 -9.33 1.61
C ASN A 218 -27.47 -9.20 0.73
N THR A 219 -26.45 -10.02 0.95
CA THR A 219 -25.12 -9.84 0.32
C THR A 219 -24.72 -11.06 -0.52
N ASN A 220 -24.88 -10.99 -1.84
CA ASN A 220 -24.48 -12.05 -2.79
C ASN A 220 -23.10 -11.78 -3.42
N ILE A 221 -22.04 -11.99 -2.63
CA ILE A 221 -20.65 -11.74 -3.04
C ILE A 221 -20.22 -12.64 -4.21
N ILE A 222 -20.47 -13.94 -4.13
CA ILE A 222 -20.05 -14.89 -5.16
C ILE A 222 -20.70 -14.59 -6.50
N GLY A 223 -21.99 -14.25 -6.52
CA GLY A 223 -22.70 -13.89 -7.73
C GLY A 223 -22.15 -12.61 -8.35
N GLY A 224 -21.85 -11.59 -7.54
CA GLY A 224 -21.23 -10.34 -7.98
C GLY A 224 -19.87 -10.57 -8.65
N LEU A 225 -18.98 -11.32 -8.00
CA LEU A 225 -17.64 -11.63 -8.51
C LEU A 225 -17.69 -12.48 -9.79
N LYS A 226 -18.54 -13.53 -9.83
CA LYS A 226 -18.76 -14.34 -11.04
C LYS A 226 -19.23 -13.50 -12.22
N THR A 227 -20.23 -12.65 -11.98
CA THR A 227 -20.78 -11.75 -12.99
C THR A 227 -19.71 -10.79 -13.50
N GLY A 228 -18.87 -10.26 -12.60
CA GLY A 228 -17.75 -9.40 -12.98
C GLY A 228 -16.75 -10.10 -13.90
N LEU A 229 -16.36 -11.34 -13.59
CA LEU A 229 -15.46 -12.12 -14.44
C LEU A 229 -16.09 -12.51 -15.79
N GLN A 230 -17.40 -12.78 -15.82
CA GLN A 230 -18.11 -13.00 -17.08
C GLN A 230 -18.04 -11.76 -17.98
N LEU A 231 -18.19 -10.56 -17.42
CA LEU A 231 -18.06 -9.30 -18.19
C LEU A 231 -16.65 -9.09 -18.72
N VAL A 232 -15.62 -9.44 -17.95
CA VAL A 232 -14.23 -9.45 -18.42
C VAL A 232 -14.08 -10.40 -19.61
N HIS A 233 -14.60 -11.61 -19.52
CA HIS A 233 -14.54 -12.58 -20.61
C HIS A 233 -15.26 -12.08 -21.88
N LEU A 234 -16.43 -11.46 -21.73
CA LEU A 234 -17.18 -10.87 -22.84
C LEU A 234 -16.38 -9.75 -23.53
N SER A 235 -15.74 -8.88 -22.75
CA SER A 235 -14.91 -7.78 -23.26
C SER A 235 -13.72 -8.28 -24.08
N LEU A 236 -13.06 -9.34 -23.62
CA LEU A 236 -11.93 -9.93 -24.32
C LEU A 236 -12.36 -10.67 -25.61
N ASN A 237 -13.54 -11.28 -25.62
CA ASN A 237 -14.09 -11.91 -26.83
C ASN A 237 -14.54 -10.91 -27.89
N LEU A 238 -14.94 -9.70 -27.50
CA LEU A 238 -15.31 -8.61 -28.41
C LEU A 238 -14.11 -8.06 -29.20
N GLN A 239 -12.91 -8.25 -28.68
CA GLN A 239 -11.69 -7.74 -29.28
C GLN A 239 -11.19 -8.74 -30.33
N LYS A 240 -10.83 -8.23 -31.51
CA LYS A 240 -10.14 -9.06 -32.50
C LYS A 240 -8.85 -9.54 -31.86
N ARG A 241 -8.54 -10.84 -31.95
CA ARG A 241 -7.33 -11.46 -31.38
C ARG A 241 -6.01 -10.79 -31.77
N ASP A 242 -6.02 -9.89 -32.76
CA ASP A 242 -4.86 -9.19 -33.32
C ASP A 242 -4.74 -7.70 -32.87
N GLU A 243 -5.55 -7.20 -31.93
CA GLU A 243 -5.33 -5.85 -31.40
C GLU A 243 -4.02 -5.82 -30.59
N ILE A 244 -3.08 -4.98 -31.01
CA ILE A 244 -1.72 -4.88 -30.42
C ILE A 244 -1.78 -4.56 -28.92
N ASN A 245 -2.88 -3.97 -28.43
CA ASN A 245 -3.09 -3.61 -27.02
C ASN A 245 -4.54 -3.85 -26.59
N PRO A 246 -4.91 -5.07 -26.17
CA PRO A 246 -6.23 -5.31 -25.60
C PRO A 246 -6.40 -4.49 -24.30
N PRO A 247 -7.60 -3.92 -24.05
CA PRO A 247 -7.98 -3.36 -22.77
C PRO A 247 -7.59 -4.24 -21.57
N GLN A 248 -6.82 -3.67 -20.66
CA GLN A 248 -6.37 -4.34 -19.44
C GLN A 248 -7.55 -4.65 -18.51
N PRO A 249 -7.76 -5.92 -18.10
CA PRO A 249 -8.87 -6.31 -17.26
C PRO A 249 -8.60 -5.96 -15.79
N ILE A 250 -9.43 -5.09 -15.22
CA ILE A 250 -9.35 -4.67 -13.82
C ILE A 250 -10.73 -4.86 -13.18
N MET A 251 -10.78 -5.50 -12.01
CA MET A 251 -11.99 -5.56 -11.19
C MET A 251 -11.78 -4.81 -9.89
N VAL A 252 -12.68 -3.88 -9.58
CA VAL A 252 -12.75 -3.22 -8.29
C VAL A 252 -13.98 -3.74 -7.56
N PHE A 253 -13.73 -4.53 -6.52
CA PHE A 253 -14.76 -5.15 -5.69
C PHE A 253 -14.87 -4.38 -4.37
N LEU A 254 -16.06 -3.88 -4.04
CA LEU A 254 -16.29 -3.12 -2.80
C LEU A 254 -17.42 -3.77 -2.00
N THR A 255 -17.19 -4.01 -0.71
CA THR A 255 -18.18 -4.55 0.24
C THR A 255 -17.90 -4.07 1.66
N ASP A 256 -18.93 -3.99 2.49
CA ASP A 256 -18.83 -3.67 3.92
C ASP A 256 -19.11 -4.87 4.83
N GLY A 257 -19.32 -6.06 4.24
CA GLY A 257 -19.89 -7.19 4.96
C GLY A 257 -19.34 -8.54 4.52
N LYS A 258 -20.02 -9.59 5.00
CA LYS A 258 -19.66 -10.99 4.77
C LYS A 258 -20.58 -11.62 3.71
N PRO A 259 -20.14 -12.71 3.04
CA PRO A 259 -21.01 -13.47 2.15
C PRO A 259 -22.28 -13.93 2.86
N GLY A 260 -23.46 -13.66 2.30
CA GLY A 260 -24.76 -13.98 2.93
C GLY A 260 -25.78 -14.67 2.03
N VAL A 261 -25.52 -14.77 0.73
CA VAL A 261 -26.42 -15.38 -0.27
C VAL A 261 -25.61 -16.25 -1.23
N GLU A 262 -26.21 -17.35 -1.71
CA GLU A 262 -25.55 -18.42 -2.47
C GLU A 262 -24.44 -19.13 -1.66
N GLU A 263 -23.21 -19.13 -2.16
CA GLU A 263 -22.06 -19.68 -1.43
C GLU A 263 -21.61 -18.67 -0.37
N THR A 264 -21.61 -19.09 0.89
CA THR A 264 -21.27 -18.25 2.03
C THR A 264 -19.91 -18.57 2.64
N ASN A 265 -19.27 -19.69 2.24
CA ASN A 265 -17.96 -20.07 2.71
C ASN A 265 -16.85 -19.29 1.97
N PRO A 266 -16.05 -18.44 2.66
CA PRO A 266 -15.01 -17.62 2.04
C PRO A 266 -14.00 -18.39 1.19
N ASP A 267 -13.52 -19.55 1.66
CA ASP A 267 -12.51 -20.34 0.95
C ASP A 267 -13.08 -20.98 -0.33
N LYS A 268 -14.33 -21.43 -0.31
CA LYS A 268 -15.01 -21.94 -1.51
C LYS A 268 -15.24 -20.84 -2.55
N ILE A 269 -15.60 -19.63 -2.09
CA ILE A 269 -15.73 -18.47 -2.97
C ILE A 269 -14.40 -18.19 -3.67
N ILE A 270 -13.31 -18.07 -2.90
CA ILE A 270 -11.97 -17.80 -3.44
C ILE A 270 -11.56 -18.87 -4.46
N LYS A 271 -11.68 -20.16 -4.11
CA LYS A 271 -11.36 -21.28 -5.03
C LYS A 271 -12.19 -21.23 -6.32
N THR A 272 -13.46 -20.85 -6.21
CA THR A 272 -14.34 -20.67 -7.38
C THR A 272 -13.89 -19.49 -8.24
N ILE A 273 -13.55 -18.35 -7.64
CA ILE A 273 -13.11 -17.17 -8.39
C ILE A 273 -11.75 -17.39 -9.07
N ILE A 274 -10.79 -18.02 -8.38
CA ILE A 274 -9.50 -18.41 -8.98
C ILE A 274 -9.72 -19.27 -10.23
N SER A 275 -10.58 -20.30 -10.14
CA SER A 275 -10.82 -21.18 -11.29
C SER A 275 -11.53 -20.50 -12.45
N LEU A 276 -12.33 -19.47 -12.20
CA LEU A 276 -13.03 -18.70 -13.23
C LEU A 276 -12.17 -17.58 -13.83
N ASN A 277 -11.17 -17.07 -13.10
CA ASN A 277 -10.31 -15.96 -13.52
C ASN A 277 -9.22 -16.38 -14.53
N THR A 278 -9.65 -17.01 -15.62
CA THR A 278 -8.78 -17.57 -16.67
C THR A 278 -8.04 -16.53 -17.50
N HIS A 279 -8.44 -15.26 -17.43
CA HIS A 279 -7.89 -14.16 -18.22
C HIS A 279 -7.02 -13.20 -17.41
N LYS A 280 -6.57 -13.63 -16.22
CA LYS A 280 -5.68 -12.85 -15.34
C LYS A 280 -6.20 -11.44 -15.04
N CYS A 281 -7.49 -11.31 -14.74
CA CYS A 281 -8.05 -10.06 -14.24
C CYS A 281 -7.47 -9.77 -12.86
N SER A 282 -6.86 -8.59 -12.67
CA SER A 282 -6.48 -8.14 -11.34
C SER A 282 -7.73 -7.80 -10.54
N ILE A 283 -7.93 -8.44 -9.38
CA ILE A 283 -9.08 -8.19 -8.49
C ILE A 283 -8.61 -7.41 -7.27
N TYR A 284 -9.01 -6.14 -7.19
CA TYR A 284 -8.74 -5.28 -6.05
C TYR A 284 -9.97 -5.17 -5.15
N SER A 285 -9.80 -5.43 -3.86
CA SER A 285 -10.90 -5.46 -2.90
C SER A 285 -10.87 -4.25 -1.96
N LEU A 286 -12.02 -3.61 -1.76
CA LEU A 286 -12.20 -2.46 -0.88
C LEU A 286 -13.16 -2.84 0.24
N GLY A 287 -12.62 -3.02 1.45
CA GLY A 287 -13.41 -3.34 2.63
C GLY A 287 -13.88 -2.07 3.32
N PHE A 288 -15.17 -1.74 3.22
CA PHE A 288 -15.71 -0.49 3.73
C PHE A 288 -16.20 -0.64 5.17
N GLY A 289 -15.47 -0.03 6.10
CA GLY A 289 -15.81 -0.01 7.51
C GLY A 289 -15.28 -1.23 8.25
N LYS A 290 -15.49 -1.23 9.57
CA LYS A 290 -14.95 -2.24 10.49
C LYS A 290 -15.54 -3.65 10.33
N ASP A 291 -16.73 -3.74 9.72
CA ASP A 291 -17.48 -4.98 9.59
C ASP A 291 -17.06 -5.80 8.36
N ALA A 292 -16.26 -5.20 7.46
CA ALA A 292 -15.71 -5.85 6.29
C ALA A 292 -14.72 -6.95 6.70
N ASP A 293 -14.86 -8.13 6.09
CA ASP A 293 -13.94 -9.26 6.33
C ASP A 293 -12.63 -9.07 5.56
N MET A 294 -11.74 -8.24 6.11
CA MET A 294 -10.47 -7.90 5.46
C MET A 294 -9.57 -9.12 5.23
N ARG A 295 -9.71 -10.18 6.02
CA ARG A 295 -8.94 -11.41 5.81
C ARG A 295 -9.40 -12.11 4.54
N PHE A 296 -10.71 -12.32 4.38
CA PHE A 296 -11.29 -12.85 3.16
C PHE A 296 -10.92 -11.99 1.94
N LEU A 297 -11.07 -10.66 2.04
CA LEU A 297 -10.79 -9.74 0.94
C LEU A 297 -9.30 -9.76 0.53
N ARG A 298 -8.39 -9.81 1.52
CA ARG A 298 -6.95 -9.92 1.27
C ARG A 298 -6.62 -11.23 0.54
N LYS A 299 -7.11 -12.37 1.03
CA LYS A 299 -6.89 -13.68 0.40
C LYS A 299 -7.45 -13.73 -1.02
N LEU A 300 -8.66 -13.19 -1.24
CA LEU A 300 -9.28 -13.07 -2.57
C LEU A 300 -8.40 -12.27 -3.54
N SER A 301 -7.95 -11.08 -3.15
CA SER A 301 -7.16 -10.20 -4.00
C SER A 301 -5.75 -10.73 -4.28
N LEU A 302 -5.05 -11.22 -3.25
CA LEU A 302 -3.71 -11.81 -3.42
C LEU A 302 -3.73 -13.01 -4.38
N SER A 303 -4.78 -13.84 -4.29
CA SER A 303 -4.95 -14.99 -5.19
C SER A 303 -5.31 -14.62 -6.63
N ASN A 304 -5.54 -13.33 -6.91
CA ASN A 304 -5.99 -12.82 -8.22
C ASN A 304 -5.20 -11.55 -8.62
N ASP A 305 -3.90 -11.54 -8.35
CA ASP A 305 -2.98 -10.49 -8.83
C ASP A 305 -3.41 -9.04 -8.48
N GLY A 306 -4.03 -8.88 -7.30
CA GLY A 306 -4.46 -7.60 -6.76
C GLY A 306 -4.15 -7.49 -5.26
N PHE A 307 -4.63 -6.40 -4.64
CA PHE A 307 -4.52 -6.19 -3.21
C PHE A 307 -5.84 -5.70 -2.61
N ALA A 308 -6.00 -5.87 -1.30
CA ALA A 308 -7.15 -5.37 -0.56
C ALA A 308 -6.79 -4.13 0.25
N LYS A 309 -7.70 -3.15 0.32
CA LYS A 309 -7.52 -1.93 1.10
C LYS A 309 -8.74 -1.70 2.02
N PRO A 310 -8.53 -1.45 3.32
CA PRO A 310 -9.61 -1.00 4.19
C PRO A 310 -9.98 0.46 3.84
N ILE A 311 -11.27 0.76 3.87
CA ILE A 311 -11.83 2.10 3.73
C ILE A 311 -12.50 2.44 5.05
N TYR A 312 -11.96 3.42 5.76
CA TYR A 312 -12.47 3.81 7.07
C TYR A 312 -13.74 4.64 6.92
N GLU A 313 -14.72 4.42 7.79
CA GLU A 313 -15.99 5.16 7.79
C GLU A 313 -15.83 6.56 8.42
N ALA A 314 -15.09 7.43 7.74
CA ALA A 314 -14.79 8.80 8.16
C ALA A 314 -15.28 9.81 7.10
N GLU A 315 -15.00 11.11 7.28
CA GLU A 315 -15.44 12.16 6.35
C GLU A 315 -14.75 12.05 4.99
N ASP A 316 -13.53 11.54 4.99
CA ASP A 316 -12.64 11.37 3.85
C ASP A 316 -12.79 10.03 3.13
N ALA A 317 -13.77 9.19 3.50
CA ALA A 317 -13.95 7.86 2.90
C ALA A 317 -14.04 7.90 1.37
N SER A 318 -14.70 8.92 0.81
CA SER A 318 -14.73 9.14 -0.65
C SER A 318 -13.35 9.49 -1.23
N ALA A 319 -12.52 10.24 -0.51
CA ALA A 319 -11.13 10.50 -0.91
C ALA A 319 -10.29 9.22 -0.87
N GLN A 320 -10.42 8.40 0.18
CA GLN A 320 -9.71 7.11 0.28
C GLN A 320 -10.02 6.17 -0.90
N LEU A 321 -11.28 6.15 -1.36
CA LEU A 321 -11.72 5.42 -2.55
C LEU A 321 -11.12 6.00 -3.85
N ASN A 322 -11.10 7.32 -3.98
CA ASN A 322 -10.50 8.00 -5.13
C ASN A 322 -8.99 7.76 -5.21
N ASP A 323 -8.28 7.87 -4.07
CA ASP A 323 -6.83 7.65 -3.98
C ASP A 323 -6.47 6.21 -4.36
N PHE A 324 -7.28 5.26 -3.90
CA PHE A 324 -7.15 3.87 -4.34
C PHE A 324 -7.30 3.77 -5.86
N TYR A 325 -8.37 4.33 -6.44
CA TYR A 325 -8.58 4.28 -7.88
C TYR A 325 -7.40 4.88 -8.66
N GLN A 326 -6.88 6.04 -8.22
CA GLN A 326 -5.73 6.67 -8.86
C GLN A 326 -4.47 5.79 -8.85
N SER A 327 -4.31 4.90 -7.86
CA SER A 327 -3.15 4.01 -7.75
C SER A 327 -3.18 2.81 -8.71
N VAL A 328 -4.37 2.39 -9.18
CA VAL A 328 -4.53 1.17 -10.01
C VAL A 328 -5.10 1.45 -11.41
N ALA A 329 -5.76 2.59 -11.61
CA ALA A 329 -6.57 2.83 -12.81
C ALA A 329 -5.80 3.35 -14.02
N LYS A 330 -4.48 3.52 -13.95
CA LYS A 330 -3.69 4.10 -15.05
C LYS A 330 -2.60 3.12 -15.50
N PRO A 331 -2.95 1.96 -16.08
CA PRO A 331 -1.97 0.98 -16.53
C PRO A 331 -1.10 1.55 -17.65
N LEU A 332 0.22 1.41 -17.51
CA LEU A 332 1.21 1.85 -18.49
C LEU A 332 1.85 0.68 -19.23
N LEU A 333 2.05 -0.44 -18.53
CA LEU A 333 2.53 -1.71 -19.09
C LEU A 333 1.71 -2.88 -18.57
N SER A 334 1.62 -3.95 -19.35
CA SER A 334 1.06 -5.24 -18.95
C SER A 334 2.07 -6.38 -19.09
N ASP A 335 1.89 -7.47 -18.34
CA ASP A 335 2.76 -8.66 -18.31
C ASP A 335 4.24 -8.30 -18.12
N VAL A 336 4.52 -7.52 -17.07
CA VAL A 336 5.87 -7.05 -16.75
C VAL A 336 6.67 -8.20 -16.15
N LYS A 337 7.81 -8.54 -16.77
CA LYS A 337 8.66 -9.67 -16.39
C LYS A 337 10.11 -9.26 -16.28
N PHE A 338 10.76 -9.63 -15.19
CA PHE A 338 12.18 -9.48 -14.96
C PHE A 338 12.88 -10.79 -15.30
N ASN A 339 13.62 -10.78 -16.40
CA ASN A 339 14.32 -11.96 -16.91
C ASN A 339 15.81 -11.80 -16.61
N PHE A 340 16.30 -12.53 -15.62
CA PHE A 340 17.70 -12.52 -15.22
C PHE A 340 18.51 -13.64 -15.90
N SER A 341 19.80 -13.38 -16.12
CA SER A 341 20.73 -14.43 -16.54
C SER A 341 21.15 -15.28 -15.32
N SER A 342 20.95 -16.60 -15.42
CA SER A 342 21.26 -17.56 -14.36
C SER A 342 22.76 -17.66 -14.06
N ASP A 343 23.61 -17.19 -14.95
CA ASP A 343 25.07 -17.25 -14.79
C ASP A 343 25.56 -16.22 -13.78
N VAL A 344 24.83 -15.10 -13.65
CA VAL A 344 25.21 -13.93 -12.86
C VAL A 344 24.28 -13.68 -11.67
N VAL A 345 23.03 -14.16 -11.72
CA VAL A 345 22.04 -14.00 -10.65
C VAL A 345 21.69 -15.37 -10.06
N ASP A 346 21.59 -15.43 -8.74
CA ASP A 346 20.98 -16.56 -8.05
C ASP A 346 19.46 -16.43 -8.06
N ILE A 347 18.84 -17.04 -9.06
CA ILE A 347 17.39 -16.98 -9.31
C ILE A 347 16.59 -17.52 -8.11
N SER A 348 17.15 -18.44 -7.32
CA SER A 348 16.46 -19.01 -6.16
C SER A 348 16.25 -18.02 -5.02
N ASN A 349 17.04 -16.95 -4.98
CA ASN A 349 16.95 -15.88 -4.00
C ASN A 349 16.18 -14.65 -4.53
N ASN A 350 15.61 -14.70 -5.74
CA ASN A 350 14.85 -13.57 -6.25
C ASN A 350 13.46 -13.51 -5.62
N THR A 351 13.09 -12.29 -5.24
CA THR A 351 11.69 -11.94 -4.97
C THR A 351 10.85 -11.99 -6.26
N LYS A 352 9.52 -11.90 -6.15
CA LYS A 352 8.56 -11.90 -7.29
C LYS A 352 9.08 -11.11 -8.50
N THR A 353 9.19 -11.79 -9.65
CA THR A 353 9.77 -11.24 -10.89
C THR A 353 8.75 -11.03 -12.01
N ALA A 354 7.48 -11.36 -11.79
CA ALA A 354 6.42 -11.22 -12.79
C ALA A 354 5.23 -10.47 -12.18
N PHE A 355 4.74 -9.46 -12.89
CA PHE A 355 3.68 -8.56 -12.44
C PHE A 355 2.63 -8.40 -13.54
N PRO A 356 1.33 -8.40 -13.19
CA PRO A 356 0.24 -8.31 -14.16
C PRO A 356 0.30 -7.00 -14.96
N MET A 357 0.64 -5.89 -14.28
CA MET A 357 0.74 -4.57 -14.86
C MET A 357 1.66 -3.66 -14.06
N PHE A 358 2.09 -2.58 -14.70
CA PHE A 358 2.71 -1.41 -14.05
C PHE A 358 1.81 -0.20 -14.25
N ALA A 359 1.38 0.45 -13.17
CA ALA A 359 0.48 1.60 -13.21
C ALA A 359 1.23 2.92 -13.00
N LYS A 360 0.70 4.01 -13.57
CA LYS A 360 1.29 5.34 -13.45
C LYS A 360 1.35 5.76 -11.98
N GLY A 361 2.54 6.15 -11.53
CA GLY A 361 2.77 6.61 -10.16
C GLY A 361 2.98 5.48 -9.15
N SER A 362 2.93 4.22 -9.59
CA SER A 362 3.44 3.06 -8.86
C SER A 362 4.92 2.82 -9.16
N GLU A 363 5.48 1.80 -8.52
CA GLU A 363 6.84 1.31 -8.74
C GLU A 363 6.86 -0.19 -8.44
N ILE A 364 7.70 -0.91 -9.17
CA ILE A 364 7.95 -2.34 -8.94
C ILE A 364 9.35 -2.49 -8.36
N GLU A 365 9.45 -3.09 -7.18
CA GLU A 365 10.71 -3.47 -6.55
C GLU A 365 10.99 -4.97 -6.74
N VAL A 366 12.20 -5.30 -7.18
CA VAL A 366 12.69 -6.67 -7.28
C VAL A 366 14.06 -6.78 -6.62
N CYS A 367 14.13 -7.55 -5.55
CA CYS A 367 15.35 -7.88 -4.82
C CYS A 367 15.85 -9.28 -5.19
N GLY A 368 17.16 -9.48 -5.06
CA GLY A 368 17.80 -10.78 -5.27
C GLY A 368 19.27 -10.81 -4.87
N LYS A 369 19.95 -11.89 -5.27
CA LYS A 369 21.36 -12.14 -4.94
C LYS A 369 22.20 -12.38 -6.20
N LEU A 370 23.36 -11.77 -6.26
CA LEU A 370 24.36 -11.86 -7.32
C LEU A 370 25.33 -13.03 -7.08
N LYS A 371 25.83 -13.60 -8.18
CA LYS A 371 26.95 -14.56 -8.17
C LYS A 371 28.24 -13.79 -8.48
N ILE A 372 28.80 -13.10 -7.48
CA ILE A 372 29.91 -12.13 -7.63
C ILE A 372 31.09 -12.65 -8.48
N ASN A 373 31.41 -13.94 -8.39
CA ASN A 373 32.53 -14.54 -9.14
C ASN A 373 32.36 -14.53 -10.68
N ASN A 374 31.15 -14.24 -11.17
CA ASN A 374 30.79 -14.34 -12.59
C ASN A 374 30.42 -13.00 -13.24
N ILE A 375 30.67 -11.85 -12.59
CA ILE A 375 30.16 -10.55 -13.05
C ILE A 375 31.32 -9.59 -13.37
N ASN A 376 31.38 -9.10 -14.60
CA ASN A 376 32.28 -8.01 -14.99
C ASN A 376 31.68 -6.64 -14.63
N LYS A 377 32.53 -5.61 -14.62
CA LYS A 377 32.20 -4.27 -14.13
C LYS A 377 31.00 -3.57 -14.80
N LEU A 378 30.59 -3.98 -16.01
CA LEU A 378 29.48 -3.42 -16.79
C LEU A 378 28.72 -4.51 -17.57
N ASP A 379 28.06 -5.42 -16.85
CA ASP A 379 27.31 -6.52 -17.47
C ASP A 379 25.80 -6.24 -17.50
N ILE A 380 25.15 -6.61 -18.60
CA ILE A 380 23.70 -6.73 -18.65
C ILE A 380 23.34 -8.05 -17.94
N ILE A 381 22.81 -7.94 -16.73
CA ILE A 381 22.46 -9.11 -15.90
C ILE A 381 21.05 -9.62 -16.17
N GLY A 382 20.26 -8.88 -16.96
CA GLY A 382 18.89 -9.25 -17.30
C GLY A 382 18.17 -8.20 -18.13
N ASN A 383 16.87 -8.40 -18.33
CA ASN A 383 15.99 -7.44 -18.99
C ASN A 383 14.60 -7.44 -18.36
N VAL A 384 14.01 -6.25 -18.24
CA VAL A 384 12.58 -6.09 -17.97
C VAL A 384 11.84 -6.05 -19.30
N THR A 385 10.82 -6.91 -19.46
CA THR A 385 9.95 -6.94 -20.65
C THR A 385 8.51 -6.70 -20.25
N GLY A 386 7.72 -6.11 -21.14
CA GLY A 386 6.27 -5.98 -20.98
C GLY A 386 5.62 -5.50 -22.27
N TYR A 387 4.30 -5.32 -22.26
CA TYR A 387 3.55 -4.76 -23.39
C TYR A 387 3.07 -3.37 -23.03
N GLY A 388 3.49 -2.36 -23.80
CA GLY A 388 2.99 -0.99 -23.71
C GLY A 388 2.18 -0.63 -24.96
N ASN A 389 1.63 0.58 -25.01
CA ASN A 389 0.74 1.00 -26.12
C ASN A 389 1.39 0.92 -27.52
N ALA A 390 2.71 0.91 -27.64
CA ALA A 390 3.42 0.75 -28.91
C ALA A 390 3.85 -0.70 -29.22
N GLY A 391 3.42 -1.67 -28.40
CA GLY A 391 3.84 -3.07 -28.45
C GLY A 391 4.84 -3.43 -27.36
N VAL A 392 5.68 -4.42 -27.62
CA VAL A 392 6.64 -4.95 -26.64
C VAL A 392 7.69 -3.91 -26.29
N VAL A 393 7.90 -3.68 -24.99
CA VAL A 393 8.99 -2.87 -24.44
C VAL A 393 10.04 -3.78 -23.82
N LYS A 394 11.31 -3.36 -23.90
CA LYS A 394 12.45 -4.08 -23.31
C LYS A 394 13.42 -3.07 -22.71
N TYR A 395 13.73 -3.24 -21.42
CA TYR A 395 14.69 -2.42 -20.70
C TYR A 395 15.83 -3.30 -20.19
N PRO A 396 17.10 -3.00 -20.51
CA PRO A 396 18.23 -3.77 -19.98
C PRO A 396 18.40 -3.48 -18.49
N ILE A 397 18.71 -4.53 -17.72
CA ILE A 397 19.13 -4.42 -16.32
C ILE A 397 20.65 -4.48 -16.32
N ILE A 398 21.28 -3.35 -15.99
CA ILE A 398 22.73 -3.19 -16.07
C ILE A 398 23.29 -3.18 -14.65
N TYR A 399 24.24 -4.08 -14.40
CA TYR A 399 25.07 -4.06 -13.20
C TYR A 399 26.29 -3.16 -13.43
N ASN A 400 26.56 -2.26 -12.49
CA ASN A 400 27.74 -1.40 -12.51
C ASN A 400 28.49 -1.50 -11.19
N ALA A 401 29.64 -2.17 -11.22
CA ALA A 401 30.47 -2.42 -10.04
C ALA A 401 31.17 -1.15 -9.50
N GLU A 402 31.30 -0.09 -10.30
CA GLU A 402 32.12 1.08 -9.93
C GLU A 402 31.31 2.21 -9.27
N GLY A 403 29.97 2.18 -9.30
CA GLY A 403 29.09 3.19 -8.67
C GLY A 403 29.35 4.64 -9.09
N LYS A 404 30.15 4.87 -10.15
CA LYS A 404 30.79 6.15 -10.48
C LYS A 404 30.23 6.86 -11.70
N THR A 405 29.15 6.35 -12.29
CA THR A 405 28.45 7.04 -13.39
C THR A 405 27.11 7.57 -12.91
N GLN A 406 26.69 8.72 -13.44
CA GLN A 406 25.40 9.39 -13.19
C GLN A 406 24.15 8.57 -13.60
N LEU A 407 24.28 7.25 -13.75
CA LEU A 407 23.26 6.29 -14.16
C LEU A 407 23.05 5.15 -13.13
N TYR A 408 23.95 5.03 -12.14
CA TYR A 408 24.01 3.94 -11.16
C TYR A 408 24.70 4.50 -9.91
N ARG A 409 23.93 5.03 -8.96
CA ARG A 409 24.48 5.56 -7.72
C ARG A 409 24.27 4.53 -6.61
N SER A 410 25.35 4.17 -5.94
CA SER A 410 25.29 3.55 -4.61
C SER A 410 25.28 4.67 -3.56
N PHE A 411 24.85 4.35 -2.33
CA PHE A 411 25.17 5.21 -1.19
C PHE A 411 26.68 5.54 -1.19
N LYS A 412 27.06 6.76 -0.76
CA LYS A 412 28.48 7.11 -0.59
C LYS A 412 29.14 6.17 0.43
N GLU A 413 28.39 5.80 1.46
CA GLU A 413 28.70 4.80 2.47
C GLU A 413 27.40 4.07 2.84
N ALA A 414 27.04 3.00 2.12
CA ALA A 414 25.89 2.19 2.51
C ALA A 414 26.21 1.50 3.85
N PRO A 415 25.30 1.49 4.83
CA PRO A 415 25.40 0.56 5.95
C PRO A 415 25.55 -0.86 5.40
N GLU A 416 26.52 -1.59 5.94
CA GLU A 416 26.76 -2.98 5.61
C GLU A 416 25.46 -3.80 5.78
N GLY A 417 25.16 -4.66 4.80
CA GLY A 417 23.95 -5.48 4.81
C GLY A 417 22.62 -4.73 4.65
N LEU A 418 22.60 -3.44 4.29
CA LEU A 418 21.33 -2.71 4.07
C LEU A 418 20.46 -3.37 2.99
N VAL A 419 21.03 -3.62 1.81
CA VAL A 419 20.29 -4.22 0.68
C VAL A 419 19.90 -5.66 1.00
N GLU A 420 20.73 -6.37 1.75
CA GLU A 420 20.39 -7.70 2.28
C GLU A 420 19.18 -7.65 3.22
N LYS A 421 19.08 -6.65 4.10
CA LYS A 421 17.90 -6.45 4.97
C LYS A 421 16.65 -6.07 4.17
N ILE A 422 16.78 -5.29 3.10
CA ILE A 422 15.65 -4.98 2.18
C ILE A 422 15.17 -6.27 1.51
N TRP A 423 16.10 -7.07 1.00
CA TRP A 423 15.78 -8.40 0.45
C TRP A 423 15.08 -9.29 1.48
N ALA A 424 15.60 -9.36 2.71
CA ALA A 424 15.03 -10.18 3.77
C ALA A 424 13.60 -9.75 4.12
N HIS A 425 13.40 -8.45 4.32
CA HIS A 425 12.08 -7.88 4.59
C HIS A 425 11.08 -8.21 3.47
N GLN A 426 11.46 -7.97 2.21
CA GLN A 426 10.59 -8.25 1.07
C GLN A 426 10.29 -9.74 0.90
N SER A 427 11.29 -10.61 1.13
CA SER A 427 11.13 -12.06 1.07
C SER A 427 10.17 -12.57 2.16
N ILE A 428 10.28 -12.06 3.39
CA ILE A 428 9.34 -12.40 4.47
C ILE A 428 7.91 -12.00 4.10
N HIS A 429 7.69 -10.78 3.59
CA HIS A 429 6.32 -10.36 3.20
C HIS A 429 5.75 -11.23 2.09
N GLN A 430 6.56 -11.63 1.11
CA GLN A 430 6.11 -12.53 0.05
C GLN A 430 5.72 -13.91 0.59
N LEU A 431 6.53 -14.48 1.49
CA LEU A 431 6.23 -15.75 2.16
C LEU A 431 4.97 -15.66 3.04
N LEU A 432 4.75 -14.52 3.71
CA LEU A 432 3.53 -14.28 4.48
C LEU A 432 2.28 -14.18 3.57
N ASP A 433 2.41 -13.53 2.41
CA ASP A 433 1.33 -13.47 1.42
C ASP A 433 1.04 -14.88 0.85
N GLU A 434 2.07 -15.67 0.55
CA GLU A 434 1.93 -17.07 0.13
C GLU A 434 1.26 -17.93 1.21
N ALA A 435 1.62 -17.75 2.48
CA ALA A 435 1.01 -18.46 3.61
C ALA A 435 -0.47 -18.08 3.84
N GLU A 436 -0.90 -16.89 3.39
CA GLU A 436 -2.30 -16.49 3.42
C GLU A 436 -3.11 -17.11 2.27
N THR A 437 -2.49 -17.29 1.09
CA THR A 437 -3.16 -17.85 -0.11
C THR A 437 -3.18 -19.37 -0.18
N HIS A 438 -2.22 -20.06 0.45
CA HIS A 438 -2.12 -21.53 0.44
C HIS A 438 -2.72 -22.19 1.70
N ASP A 439 -3.00 -23.49 1.61
CA ASP A 439 -3.52 -24.32 2.69
C ASP A 439 -2.55 -25.49 2.98
N GLY A 440 -2.59 -26.07 4.18
CA GLY A 440 -1.84 -27.30 4.50
C GLY A 440 -0.32 -27.14 4.46
N LYS A 441 0.37 -28.05 3.76
CA LYS A 441 1.84 -28.17 3.74
C LYS A 441 2.52 -26.91 3.19
N GLU A 442 2.03 -26.38 2.08
CA GLU A 442 2.60 -25.19 1.42
C GLU A 442 2.57 -23.96 2.34
N LYS A 443 1.47 -23.79 3.08
CA LYS A 443 1.35 -22.74 4.09
C LYS A 443 2.38 -22.90 5.21
N THR A 444 2.54 -24.11 5.73
CA THR A 444 3.51 -24.38 6.79
C THR A 444 4.94 -24.13 6.32
N GLU A 445 5.30 -24.59 5.12
CA GLU A 445 6.63 -24.38 4.53
C GLU A 445 6.94 -22.89 4.34
N ALA A 446 5.98 -22.10 3.86
CA ALA A 446 6.14 -20.65 3.71
C ALA A 446 6.36 -19.95 5.06
N LEU A 447 5.60 -20.33 6.09
CA LEU A 447 5.76 -19.77 7.44
C LEU A 447 7.10 -20.17 8.09
N GLU A 448 7.55 -21.41 7.90
CA GLU A 448 8.84 -21.89 8.41
C GLU A 448 10.02 -21.13 7.77
N GLU A 449 10.01 -20.95 6.45
CA GLU A 449 11.06 -20.18 5.77
C GLU A 449 11.01 -18.70 6.16
N ALA A 450 9.81 -18.10 6.29
CA ALA A 450 9.67 -16.73 6.77
C ALA A 450 10.25 -16.55 8.18
N THR A 451 9.99 -17.52 9.07
CA THR A 451 10.53 -17.52 10.44
C THR A 451 12.05 -17.58 10.42
N LYS A 452 12.63 -18.49 9.63
CA LYS A 452 14.08 -18.64 9.50
C LYS A 452 14.78 -17.38 9.01
N ILE A 453 14.19 -16.68 8.03
CA ILE A 453 14.73 -15.39 7.56
C ILE A 453 14.57 -14.33 8.67
N ALA A 454 13.39 -14.22 9.28
CA ALA A 454 13.13 -13.24 10.33
C ALA A 454 14.09 -13.39 11.53
N GLU A 455 14.35 -14.62 11.98
CA GLU A 455 15.33 -14.93 13.04
C GLU A 455 16.76 -14.58 12.62
N LYS A 456 17.18 -14.98 11.41
CA LYS A 456 18.52 -14.69 10.88
C LYS A 456 18.82 -13.19 10.92
N TYR A 457 17.84 -12.34 10.61
CA TYR A 457 17.99 -10.89 10.56
C TYR A 457 17.46 -10.16 11.81
N SER A 458 17.04 -10.90 12.85
CA SER A 458 16.46 -10.33 14.08
C SER A 458 15.30 -9.36 13.82
N LEU A 459 14.48 -9.68 12.82
CA LEU A 459 13.29 -8.89 12.45
C LEU A 459 12.09 -9.37 13.27
N VAL A 460 11.37 -8.42 13.85
CA VAL A 460 10.10 -8.66 14.55
C VAL A 460 8.98 -8.60 13.51
N THR A 461 8.35 -9.74 13.24
CA THR A 461 7.39 -9.93 12.15
C THR A 461 6.22 -10.80 12.63
N PRO A 462 5.11 -10.97 11.90
CA PRO A 462 4.02 -11.85 12.35
C PRO A 462 4.40 -13.30 12.70
N VAL A 463 5.63 -13.74 12.36
CA VAL A 463 6.18 -15.06 12.70
C VAL A 463 7.26 -15.03 13.80
N THR A 464 7.62 -13.87 14.34
CA THR A 464 8.67 -13.69 15.36
C THR A 464 8.29 -12.64 16.40
N SER A 465 8.59 -12.90 17.68
CA SER A 465 8.37 -11.94 18.78
C SER A 465 9.68 -11.55 19.46
N ALA A 466 9.74 -10.36 20.05
CA ALA A 466 10.89 -9.91 20.85
C ALA A 466 10.56 -9.95 22.35
N TYR A 467 11.47 -10.53 23.14
CA TYR A 467 11.30 -10.67 24.58
C TYR A 467 12.34 -9.86 25.32
N VAL A 468 11.90 -9.00 26.25
CA VAL A 468 12.79 -8.23 27.13
C VAL A 468 12.73 -8.84 28.53
N MET A 469 13.84 -9.44 28.97
CA MET A 469 13.96 -9.96 30.32
C MET A 469 14.45 -8.86 31.26
N LYS A 470 13.64 -8.52 32.28
CA LYS A 470 14.09 -7.66 33.39
C LYS A 470 14.64 -8.54 34.53
N PRO A 471 15.75 -8.16 35.18
CA PRO A 471 16.15 -8.80 36.43
C PRO A 471 15.05 -8.57 37.48
N ASN A 472 14.46 -9.65 37.99
CA ASN A 472 13.54 -9.72 39.14
C ASN A 472 12.11 -9.14 38.99
N GLN A 473 11.52 -9.09 37.78
CA GLN A 473 10.07 -8.82 37.61
C GLN A 473 9.44 -9.65 36.48
N GLU A 474 8.11 -9.80 36.51
CA GLU A 474 7.31 -10.55 35.53
C GLU A 474 7.52 -10.05 34.07
N HIS A 475 7.42 -11.00 33.15
CA HIS A 475 7.79 -10.88 31.74
C HIS A 475 6.88 -9.92 30.97
N VAL A 476 7.47 -9.03 30.16
CA VAL A 476 6.74 -8.22 29.17
C VAL A 476 6.99 -8.82 27.79
N ILE A 477 5.94 -9.32 27.15
CA ILE A 477 5.97 -9.83 25.77
C ILE A 477 5.73 -8.66 24.84
N VAL A 478 6.69 -8.37 23.94
CA VAL A 478 6.48 -7.48 22.80
C VAL A 478 6.24 -8.38 21.59
N ASP A 479 4.99 -8.75 21.39
CA ASP A 479 4.62 -9.42 20.15
C ASP A 479 4.75 -8.44 18.98
N ALA A 480 5.15 -8.96 17.82
CA ALA A 480 4.82 -8.30 16.57
C ALA A 480 3.30 -8.32 16.43
N VAL A 481 2.61 -7.39 17.10
CA VAL A 481 1.24 -7.12 16.75
C VAL A 481 1.36 -6.50 15.37
N PRO A 482 0.96 -7.18 14.26
CA PRO A 482 0.76 -6.45 13.02
C PRO A 482 -0.15 -5.31 13.44
N VAL A 483 0.26 -4.05 13.23
CA VAL A 483 -0.53 -2.89 13.66
C VAL A 483 -1.96 -3.22 13.32
N LYS A 484 -2.76 -3.58 14.34
CA LYS A 484 -4.17 -3.77 14.12
C LYS A 484 -4.56 -2.39 13.65
N ALA A 485 -5.10 -2.30 12.43
CA ALA A 485 -5.81 -1.11 12.01
C ALA A 485 -6.88 -0.84 13.08
N GLY A 486 -6.54 -0.04 14.10
CA GLY A 486 -7.26 -0.11 15.37
C GLY A 486 -6.55 0.54 16.57
N ASP A 487 -5.25 0.37 16.80
CA ASP A 487 -4.67 0.71 18.12
C ASP A 487 -4.03 2.10 18.25
N LEU A 488 -4.04 2.92 17.20
CA LEU A 488 -3.97 4.38 17.34
C LEU A 488 -4.92 5.03 16.35
N SER A 489 -5.84 5.79 16.90
CA SER A 489 -7.09 6.13 16.26
C SER A 489 -7.20 7.66 16.13
N TYR A 490 -7.11 8.20 14.90
CA TYR A 490 -7.12 9.66 14.67
C TYR A 490 -8.49 10.23 14.41
N SER A 491 -9.06 11.00 15.33
CA SER A 491 -10.24 11.81 15.11
C SER A 491 -10.03 12.88 14.01
N ASP A 492 -10.83 12.85 12.94
CA ASP A 492 -10.91 13.89 11.91
C ASP A 492 -11.49 15.21 12.45
N SER A 493 -11.72 16.17 11.57
CA SER A 493 -12.31 17.48 11.88
C SER A 493 -13.66 17.41 12.61
N ASN A 494 -14.23 16.25 12.91
CA ASN A 494 -15.38 16.12 13.80
C ASN A 494 -15.26 14.97 14.82
N GLY A 495 -14.08 14.38 15.02
CA GLY A 495 -13.87 13.34 16.04
C GLY A 495 -13.67 11.89 15.53
N ASN A 496 -13.49 11.62 14.22
CA ASN A 496 -13.46 10.22 13.71
C ASN A 496 -12.11 9.67 13.24
N ILE A 497 -11.79 8.47 13.73
CA ILE A 497 -10.55 7.66 13.68
C ILE A 497 -10.01 7.33 12.25
N VAL A 498 -8.75 7.66 11.94
CA VAL A 498 -8.00 7.27 10.70
C VAL A 498 -6.73 6.48 11.06
N GLY A 499 -6.43 5.39 10.34
CA GLY A 499 -5.25 4.53 10.55
C GLY A 499 -4.30 4.46 9.35
N GLN A 500 -2.99 4.51 9.62
CA GLN A 500 -1.88 4.20 8.70
C GLN A 500 -0.77 3.47 9.49
N PRO A 501 0.11 2.68 8.84
CA PRO A 501 1.29 2.15 9.50
C PRO A 501 2.15 3.31 10.03
N SER A 502 2.50 3.24 11.30
CA SER A 502 3.06 4.36 12.04
C SER A 502 4.00 3.87 13.13
N LEU A 503 5.10 4.58 13.35
CA LEU A 503 5.88 4.45 14.57
C LEU A 503 5.15 5.12 15.72
N SER A 504 4.84 4.40 16.78
CA SER A 504 4.21 4.97 17.98
C SER A 504 5.24 5.17 19.08
N VAL A 505 5.51 6.43 19.42
CA VAL A 505 6.16 6.77 20.68
C VAL A 505 5.06 6.88 21.74
N ASN A 506 4.72 5.75 22.35
CA ASN A 506 3.79 5.69 23.47
C ASN A 506 4.61 5.51 24.75
N ASN A 507 4.22 6.21 25.84
CA ASN A 507 4.62 5.78 27.17
C ASN A 507 3.95 4.40 27.42
N PRO A 508 4.71 3.30 27.59
CA PRO A 508 4.12 1.97 27.76
C PRO A 508 3.43 1.79 29.12
N TYR A 509 3.47 2.80 29.99
CA TYR A 509 2.83 2.80 31.29
C TYR A 509 1.64 3.75 31.30
N GLY A 510 0.42 3.18 31.15
CA GLY A 510 -0.81 3.89 31.48
C GLY A 510 -0.83 4.26 32.97
N ASP A 511 -1.49 5.38 33.30
CA ASP A 511 -1.73 5.96 34.64
C ASP A 511 -1.20 5.14 35.82
N ILE A 512 0.10 5.28 36.13
CA ILE A 512 0.64 4.79 37.40
C ILE A 512 0.48 5.90 38.43
N ASN A 513 -0.69 5.93 39.09
CA ASN A 513 -0.80 6.48 40.43
C ASN A 513 -0.06 5.54 41.40
N SER A 514 1.25 5.74 41.61
CA SER A 514 1.93 5.55 42.91
C SER A 514 3.46 5.60 42.77
N GLU A 515 4.03 6.46 43.61
CA GLU A 515 5.39 6.56 44.14
C GLU A 515 6.58 5.83 43.46
N ARG A 516 7.56 6.67 43.07
CA ARG A 516 9.02 6.43 43.03
C ARG A 516 9.52 5.26 42.16
N ALA A 517 9.73 5.57 40.88
CA ALA A 517 10.93 5.18 40.11
C ALA A 517 10.95 5.90 38.75
N THR A 518 11.40 7.15 38.71
CA THR A 518 11.73 7.86 37.46
C THR A 518 13.05 7.32 36.92
N LYS A 519 13.02 6.62 35.79
CA LYS A 519 14.22 6.27 35.01
C LYS A 519 14.24 7.09 33.72
N SER A 520 15.39 7.65 33.41
CA SER A 520 15.75 8.11 32.07
C SER A 520 15.61 6.96 31.08
N TYR A 521 14.77 7.12 30.05
CA TYR A 521 14.67 6.17 28.95
C TYR A 521 15.33 6.78 27.72
N GLU A 522 16.57 6.39 27.46
CA GLU A 522 17.19 6.61 26.16
C GLU A 522 16.68 5.49 25.23
N PHE A 523 15.59 5.75 24.51
CA PHE A 523 15.18 4.87 23.42
C PHE A 523 16.05 5.19 22.20
N ASN A 524 17.29 4.72 22.21
CA ASN A 524 18.07 4.58 20.99
C ASN A 524 17.46 3.43 20.18
N PHE A 525 16.37 3.72 19.47
CA PHE A 525 16.04 2.95 18.30
C PHE A 525 17.08 3.31 17.24
N ASP A 526 18.24 2.65 17.27
CA ASP A 526 19.06 2.44 16.07
C ASP A 526 18.31 1.46 15.15
N CYS A 527 17.09 1.85 14.80
CA CYS A 527 16.27 1.12 13.88
C CYS A 527 16.54 1.75 12.52
N THR A 528 17.34 1.06 11.72
CA THR A 528 17.21 1.12 10.27
C THR A 528 15.83 0.56 9.94
N PHE A 529 14.80 1.41 10.04
CA PHE A 529 13.49 1.00 9.61
C PHE A 529 13.43 1.12 8.09
N ILE A 530 13.31 -0.03 7.42
CA ILE A 530 12.99 -0.09 5.99
C ILE A 530 11.47 0.13 5.90
N TYR A 531 11.04 1.39 5.98
CA TYR A 531 9.66 1.76 5.75
C TYR A 531 9.43 2.04 4.26
N SER A 532 8.53 1.25 3.70
CA SER A 532 8.13 1.19 2.29
C SER A 532 9.03 0.36 1.39
N SER A 533 8.40 -0.60 0.71
CA SER A 533 8.92 -1.43 -0.38
C SER A 533 9.14 -0.63 -1.68
N VAL A 534 9.45 0.66 -1.57
CA VAL A 534 9.39 1.62 -2.68
C VAL A 534 10.48 2.69 -2.62
N ALA A 535 11.30 2.77 -1.56
CA ALA A 535 12.42 3.71 -1.54
C ALA A 535 13.62 3.16 -0.77
N PHE A 536 14.83 3.48 -1.26
CA PHE A 536 16.10 3.19 -0.60
C PHE A 536 16.32 4.17 0.56
N VAL A 537 15.40 4.20 1.51
CA VAL A 537 15.52 5.09 2.66
C VAL A 537 16.23 4.37 3.77
N ILE A 538 17.44 4.83 4.10
CA ILE A 538 17.91 4.72 5.48
C ILE A 538 17.18 5.83 6.23
N THR A 539 15.96 5.55 6.67
CA THR A 539 15.28 6.44 7.62
C THR A 539 15.74 6.06 9.02
N THR A 540 16.77 6.72 9.53
CA THR A 540 17.09 6.64 10.96
C THR A 540 16.20 7.65 11.67
N ILE A 541 15.28 7.15 12.49
CA ILE A 541 14.40 7.97 13.32
C ILE A 541 14.89 7.87 14.75
N LEU A 542 15.59 8.89 15.20
CA LEU A 542 15.99 9.03 16.59
C LEU A 542 14.91 9.82 17.33
N VAL A 543 14.32 9.20 18.35
CA VAL A 543 13.41 9.86 19.27
C VAL A 543 14.09 9.94 20.63
N SER A 544 14.46 11.16 21.04
CA SER A 544 14.94 11.40 22.41
C SER A 544 13.80 11.93 23.26
N VAL A 545 13.69 11.38 24.46
CA VAL A 545 12.79 11.81 25.53
C VAL A 545 13.62 11.86 26.81
N HIS A 546 14.05 13.05 27.23
CA HIS A 546 14.65 13.23 28.56
C HIS A 546 13.80 14.18 29.42
N ASP A 547 13.66 13.83 30.69
CA ASP A 547 13.02 14.65 31.73
C ASP A 547 14.09 14.94 32.79
N ASN A 548 14.36 16.22 33.03
CA ASN A 548 15.43 16.70 33.90
C ASN A 548 14.91 17.14 35.28
N ASN A 549 13.70 16.76 35.68
CA ASN A 549 13.21 17.01 37.05
C ASN A 549 13.93 16.13 38.09
N TRP A 550 15.18 16.49 38.36
CA TRP A 550 15.91 16.15 39.57
C TRP A 550 15.47 17.11 40.67
N LEU A 551 14.64 16.61 41.59
CA LEU A 551 14.55 17.15 42.93
C LEU A 551 14.96 16.02 43.87
N GLU A 552 16.14 16.16 44.48
CA GLU A 552 16.51 15.44 45.69
C GLU A 552 15.36 15.56 46.70
N LEU A 553 14.81 14.40 47.10
CA LEU A 553 14.37 14.05 48.46
C LEU A 553 14.04 12.56 48.58
#